data_AF-A0A2V9D802-F1
#
_entry.id   AF-A0A2V9D802-F1
#
_cell.length_a   1.000
_cell.length_b   1.000
_cell.length_c   1.000
_cell.angle_alpha   90.00
_cell.angle_beta   90.00
_cell.angle_gamma   90.00
#
_symmetry.space_group_name_H-M   'P 1'
#
loop_
_entity.id
_entity.type
_entity.pdbx_description
1 polymer ?
#
loop_
_entity_poly.entity_id
_entity_poly.type
_entity_poly.pdbx_seq_one_letter_code
_entity_poly.pdbx_strand_id
1 'polypeptide(L)'
;MDGPHQDPEIITYRIPRIEVYLVSDDELCRIEEGYGQVGHDFAFATNFLAFGIAFLLALMTATFSGPLKTIFILVVVVCGVGFVITGIRWLKQRKKVPAVIAKIRSRKTEPQVPPTGQP
;
A
#
# COMPACT_ATOMS: atom_id res chain seq x y z
N MET A 1 -48.48 -11.44 -18.89
CA MET A 1 -47.52 -12.17 -18.02
C MET A 1 -46.50 -11.12 -17.61
N ASP A 2 -46.85 -10.33 -16.61
CA ASP A 2 -46.01 -9.23 -16.13
C ASP A 2 -45.38 -9.69 -14.82
N GLY A 3 -44.11 -10.06 -14.88
CA GLY A 3 -43.34 -10.39 -13.70
C GLY A 3 -43.17 -9.15 -12.83
N PRO A 4 -43.19 -9.27 -11.49
CA PRO A 4 -43.00 -8.12 -10.62
C PRO A 4 -41.59 -7.56 -10.82
N HIS A 5 -41.52 -6.30 -11.26
CA HIS A 5 -40.30 -5.51 -11.22
C HIS A 5 -39.88 -5.37 -9.75
N GLN A 6 -38.82 -6.07 -9.34
CA GLN A 6 -38.17 -5.81 -8.07
C GLN A 6 -37.48 -4.46 -8.18
N ASP A 7 -38.09 -3.44 -7.58
CA ASP A 7 -37.44 -2.15 -7.38
C ASP A 7 -36.16 -2.37 -6.56
N PRO A 8 -35.00 -1.86 -7.01
CA PRO A 8 -33.74 -2.07 -6.32
C PRO A 8 -33.79 -1.42 -4.93
N GLU A 9 -33.45 -2.20 -3.90
CA GLU A 9 -33.36 -1.75 -2.52
C GLU A 9 -32.23 -0.72 -2.39
N ILE A 10 -32.59 0.56 -2.24
CA ILE A 10 -31.63 1.66 -2.08
C ILE A 10 -31.23 1.76 -0.61
N ILE A 11 -30.09 1.18 -0.26
CA ILE A 11 -29.53 1.27 1.10
C ILE A 11 -28.81 2.63 1.25
N THR A 12 -29.39 3.53 2.03
CA THR A 12 -28.82 4.86 2.31
C THR A 12 -27.89 4.78 3.52
N TYR A 13 -26.58 4.89 3.29
CA TYR A 13 -25.58 5.03 4.36
C TYR A 13 -25.35 6.50 4.68
N ARG A 14 -25.66 6.92 5.91
CA ARG A 14 -25.33 8.26 6.40
C ARG A 14 -23.87 8.28 6.85
N ILE A 15 -22.99 8.90 6.07
CA ILE A 15 -21.58 9.08 6.44
C ILE A 15 -21.49 10.27 7.41
N PRO A 16 -21.13 10.06 8.70
CA PRO A 16 -21.28 11.09 9.73
C PRO A 16 -20.27 12.24 9.62
N ARG A 17 -19.16 12.06 8.88
CA ARG A 17 -18.11 13.08 8.76
C ARG A 17 -17.29 12.89 7.49
N ILE A 18 -17.56 13.72 6.47
CA ILE A 18 -16.73 13.83 5.27
C ILE A 18 -15.91 15.11 5.42
N GLU A 19 -14.59 14.98 5.50
CA GLU A 19 -13.68 16.12 5.44
C GLU A 19 -13.11 16.20 4.02
N VAL A 20 -13.48 17.24 3.28
CA VAL A 20 -12.95 17.51 1.94
C VAL A 20 -11.77 18.45 2.07
N TYR A 21 -10.63 18.08 1.48
CA TYR A 21 -9.43 18.90 1.43
C TYR A 21 -9.15 19.26 -0.02
N LEU A 22 -8.88 20.55 -0.28
CA LEU A 22 -8.33 20.99 -1.55
C LEU A 22 -6.86 20.56 -1.61
N VAL A 23 -6.52 19.80 -2.64
CA VAL A 23 -5.18 19.25 -2.87
C VAL A 23 -4.66 19.84 -4.18
N SER A 24 -3.41 20.31 -4.20
CA SER A 24 -2.77 20.77 -5.45
C SER A 24 -2.45 19.59 -6.36
N ASP A 25 -2.39 19.78 -7.69
CA ASP A 25 -2.01 18.72 -8.63
C ASP A 25 -0.65 18.08 -8.28
N ASP A 26 0.32 18.90 -7.86
CA ASP A 26 1.63 18.41 -7.39
C ASP A 26 1.53 17.52 -6.14
N GLU A 27 0.60 17.81 -5.24
CA GLU A 27 0.40 17.01 -4.02
C GLU A 27 -0.31 15.69 -4.35
N LEU A 28 -1.25 15.71 -5.31
CA LEU A 28 -1.93 14.52 -5.81
C LEU A 28 -0.94 13.58 -6.52
N CYS A 29 -0.12 14.13 -7.43
CA CYS A 29 0.91 13.37 -8.15
C CYS A 29 1.91 12.70 -7.18
N ARG A 30 2.36 13.42 -6.14
CA ARG A 30 3.25 12.85 -5.11
C ARG A 30 2.61 11.75 -4.28
N ILE A 31 1.30 11.81 -4.08
CA ILE A 31 0.54 10.77 -3.40
C ILE A 31 0.46 9.54 -4.30
N GLU A 32 0.08 9.70 -5.57
CA GLU A 32 -0.01 8.59 -6.53
C GLU A 32 1.33 7.88 -6.72
N GLU A 33 2.42 8.62 -6.97
CA GLU A 33 3.76 8.06 -7.11
C GLU A 33 4.22 7.36 -5.82
N GLY A 34 3.95 7.98 -4.67
CA GLY A 34 4.31 7.44 -3.37
C GLY A 34 3.59 6.13 -3.06
N TYR A 35 2.27 6.06 -3.29
CA TYR A 35 1.49 4.84 -3.06
C TYR A 35 1.81 3.74 -4.06
N GLY A 36 1.95 4.07 -5.35
CA GLY A 36 2.29 3.10 -6.39
C GLY A 36 3.64 2.45 -6.11
N GLN A 37 4.66 3.26 -5.78
CA GLN A 37 5.99 2.74 -5.51
C GLN A 37 6.08 1.93 -4.22
N VAL A 38 5.37 2.33 -3.15
CA VAL A 38 5.29 1.57 -1.90
C VAL A 38 4.61 0.21 -2.12
N GLY A 39 3.54 0.16 -2.92
CA GLY A 39 2.83 -1.08 -3.24
C GLY A 39 3.73 -2.07 -3.99
N HIS A 40 4.46 -1.59 -4.99
CA HIS A 40 5.41 -2.41 -5.74
C HIS A 40 6.56 -2.91 -4.86
N ASP A 41 7.21 -2.02 -4.10
CA ASP A 41 8.33 -2.40 -3.21
C ASP A 41 7.89 -3.45 -2.16
N PHE A 42 6.65 -3.34 -1.65
CA PHE A 42 6.07 -4.32 -0.74
C PHE A 42 5.84 -5.67 -1.42
N ALA A 43 5.18 -5.68 -2.58
CA ALA A 43 4.89 -6.91 -3.32
C ALA A 43 6.19 -7.66 -3.68
N PHE A 44 7.22 -6.95 -4.11
CA PHE A 44 8.53 -7.54 -4.36
C PHE A 44 9.16 -8.10 -3.09
N ALA A 45 9.14 -7.36 -1.97
CA ALA A 45 9.65 -7.87 -0.69
C ALA A 45 8.93 -9.17 -0.27
N THR A 46 7.61 -9.20 -0.31
CA THR A 46 6.83 -10.39 0.08
C THR A 46 7.13 -11.58 -0.82
N ASN A 47 7.25 -11.36 -2.14
CA ASN A 47 7.62 -12.44 -3.08
C ASN A 47 9.02 -12.98 -2.82
N PHE A 48 10.03 -12.10 -2.69
CA PHE A 48 11.40 -12.52 -2.39
C PHE A 48 11.50 -13.26 -1.05
N LEU A 49 10.74 -12.83 -0.05
CA LEU A 49 10.66 -13.53 1.23
C LEU A 49 10.03 -14.91 1.08
N ALA A 50 8.90 -15.02 0.37
CA ALA A 50 8.21 -16.28 0.16
C ALA A 50 9.10 -17.30 -0.60
N PHE A 51 9.74 -16.87 -1.68
CA PHE A 51 10.71 -17.71 -2.40
C PHE A 51 11.89 -18.07 -1.51
N GLY A 52 12.48 -17.10 -0.81
CA GLY A 52 13.61 -17.34 0.09
C GLY A 52 13.29 -18.40 1.15
N ILE A 53 12.12 -18.32 1.78
CA ILE A 53 11.66 -19.31 2.77
C ILE A 53 11.43 -20.67 2.12
N ALA A 54 10.78 -20.73 0.96
CA ALA A 54 10.51 -22.00 0.27
C ALA A 54 11.81 -22.72 -0.13
N PHE A 55 12.78 -22.01 -0.70
CA PHE A 55 14.08 -22.56 -1.07
C PHE A 55 14.95 -22.92 0.14
N LEU A 56 14.84 -22.16 1.24
CA LEU A 56 15.51 -22.48 2.50
C LEU A 56 14.93 -23.75 3.15
N LEU A 57 13.60 -23.90 3.15
CA LEU A 57 12.94 -25.13 3.60
C LEU A 57 13.34 -26.32 2.74
N ALA A 58 13.40 -26.15 1.42
CA ALA A 58 13.88 -27.19 0.51
C ALA A 58 15.32 -27.59 0.83
N LEU A 59 16.22 -26.63 1.09
CA LEU A 59 17.60 -26.93 1.51
C LEU A 59 17.70 -27.67 2.85
N MET A 60 16.77 -27.40 3.78
CA MET A 60 16.75 -28.06 5.09
C MET A 60 16.16 -29.48 5.03
N THR A 61 15.21 -29.71 4.13
CA THR A 61 14.48 -31.00 4.06
C THR A 61 15.04 -31.96 3.03
N ALA A 62 15.64 -31.47 1.95
CA ALA A 62 16.17 -32.32 0.88
C ALA A 62 17.69 -32.40 0.90
N THR A 63 18.20 -33.63 0.78
CA THR A 63 19.63 -33.92 0.66
C THR A 63 20.08 -33.68 -0.78
N PHE A 64 20.56 -32.47 -1.05
CA PHE A 64 21.20 -32.14 -2.32
C PHE A 64 22.71 -32.38 -2.25
N SER A 65 23.26 -33.05 -3.25
CA SER A 65 24.70 -33.25 -3.44
C SER A 65 25.20 -32.52 -4.69
N GLY A 66 26.47 -32.11 -4.67
CA GLY A 66 27.11 -31.49 -5.83
C GLY A 66 26.60 -30.09 -6.21
N PRO A 67 26.60 -29.72 -7.51
CA PRO A 67 26.37 -28.35 -7.96
C PRO A 67 24.95 -27.82 -7.69
N LEU A 68 23.96 -28.73 -7.53
CA LEU A 68 22.58 -28.37 -7.20
C LEU A 68 22.47 -27.66 -5.85
N LYS A 69 23.21 -28.13 -4.84
CA LYS A 69 23.23 -27.49 -3.52
C LYS A 69 23.75 -26.05 -3.61
N THR A 70 24.79 -25.82 -4.41
CA THR A 70 25.36 -24.48 -4.64
C THR A 70 24.36 -23.56 -5.31
N ILE A 71 23.61 -24.04 -6.31
CA ILE A 71 22.58 -23.25 -7.00
C ILE A 71 21.47 -22.84 -6.03
N PHE A 72 20.97 -23.78 -5.21
CA PHE A 72 19.94 -23.49 -4.22
C PHE A 72 20.40 -22.46 -3.18
N ILE A 73 21.63 -22.58 -2.69
CA ILE A 73 22.21 -21.58 -1.78
C ILE A 73 22.28 -20.21 -2.47
N LEU A 74 22.71 -20.15 -3.73
CA LEU A 74 22.75 -18.92 -4.51
C LEU A 74 21.37 -18.27 -4.64
N VAL A 75 20.33 -19.06 -4.94
CA VAL A 75 18.95 -18.57 -5.04
C VAL A 75 18.48 -17.99 -3.70
N VAL A 76 18.74 -18.69 -2.59
CA VAL A 76 18.39 -18.17 -1.24
C VAL A 76 19.11 -16.85 -0.95
N VAL A 77 20.39 -16.74 -1.29
CA VAL A 77 21.16 -15.49 -1.11
C VAL A 77 20.59 -14.36 -1.96
N VAL A 78 20.28 -14.61 -3.24
CA VAL A 78 19.70 -13.61 -4.14
C VAL A 78 18.32 -13.16 -3.64
N CYS A 79 17.48 -14.09 -3.20
CA CYS A 79 16.19 -13.76 -2.60
C CYS A 79 16.35 -12.95 -1.30
N GLY A 80 17.30 -13.29 -0.45
CA GLY A 80 17.61 -12.55 0.77
C GLY A 80 18.07 -11.12 0.48
N VAL A 81 19.00 -10.94 -0.45
CA VAL A 81 19.48 -9.61 -0.87
C VAL A 81 18.35 -8.79 -1.50
N GLY A 82 17.56 -9.40 -2.39
CA GLY A 82 16.39 -8.77 -3.00
C GLY A 82 15.41 -8.27 -1.94
N PHE A 83 15.05 -9.12 -0.97
CA PHE A 83 14.19 -8.77 0.15
C PHE A 83 14.75 -7.62 1.00
N VAL A 84 16.04 -7.62 1.32
CA VAL A 84 16.66 -6.56 2.12
C VAL A 84 16.62 -5.23 1.37
N ILE A 85 16.95 -5.21 0.08
CA ILE A 85 16.96 -3.99 -0.73
C ILE A 85 15.53 -3.42 -0.86
N THR A 86 14.56 -4.25 -1.25
CA THR A 86 13.17 -3.80 -1.43
C THR A 86 12.52 -3.46 -0.10
N GLY A 87 12.83 -4.20 0.97
CA GLY A 87 12.37 -3.91 2.33
C GLY A 87 12.88 -2.58 2.86
N ILE A 88 14.16 -2.26 2.67
CA ILE A 88 14.73 -0.95 3.06
C ILE A 88 14.07 0.18 2.24
N ARG A 89 13.89 -0.02 0.93
CA ARG A 89 13.19 0.95 0.06
C ARG A 89 11.76 1.18 0.55
N TRP A 90 11.02 0.11 0.83
CA TRP A 90 9.67 0.18 1.37
C TRP A 90 9.61 0.97 2.68
N LEU A 91 10.51 0.69 3.63
CA LEU A 91 10.57 1.42 4.91
C LEU A 91 10.86 2.91 4.73
N LYS A 92 11.71 3.29 3.76
CA LYS A 92 11.99 4.70 3.44
C LYS A 92 10.79 5.38 2.78
N GLN A 93 10.15 4.72 1.82
CA GLN A 93 9.04 5.27 1.04
C GLN A 93 7.76 5.43 1.91
N ARG A 94 7.50 4.47 2.81
CA ARG A 94 6.35 4.48 3.71
C ARG A 94 6.29 5.72 4.60
N LYS A 95 7.42 6.37 4.88
CA LYS A 95 7.49 7.60 5.70
C LYS A 95 7.14 8.88 4.93
N LYS A 96 7.20 8.88 3.59
CA LYS A 96 7.02 10.10 2.77
C LYS A 96 5.55 10.48 2.61
N VAL A 97 4.69 9.49 2.39
CA VAL A 97 3.24 9.67 2.18
C VAL A 97 2.53 10.33 3.38
N PRO A 98 2.70 9.86 4.63
CA PRO A 98 2.03 10.48 5.78
C PRO A 98 2.49 11.93 6.02
N ALA A 99 3.70 12.31 5.59
CA ALA A 99 4.16 13.70 5.70
C ALA A 99 3.40 14.65 4.76
N VAL A 100 3.06 14.21 3.54
CA VAL A 100 2.24 15.00 2.60
C VAL A 100 0.81 15.13 3.12
N ILE A 101 0.24 14.04 3.63
CA ILE A 101 -1.10 14.06 4.23
C ILE A 101 -1.14 14.96 5.48
N ALA A 102 -0.12 14.91 6.33
CA ALA A 102 0.00 15.79 7.48
C ALA A 102 0.10 17.27 7.06
N LYS A 103 0.84 17.57 5.97
CA LYS A 103 0.90 18.92 5.39
C LYS A 103 -0.47 19.38 4.90
N ILE A 104 -1.21 18.55 4.17
CA ILE A 104 -2.58 18.87 3.71
C ILE A 104 -3.49 19.12 4.92
N ARG A 105 -3.45 18.26 5.94
CA ARG A 105 -4.24 18.43 7.17
C ARG A 105 -3.85 19.68 7.97
N SER A 106 -2.58 20.08 7.96
CA SER A 106 -2.12 21.29 8.66
C SER A 106 -2.63 22.59 8.03
N ARG A 107 -3.05 22.56 6.76
CA ARG A 107 -3.73 23.68 6.09
C ARG A 107 -5.21 23.79 6.46
N LYS A 108 -5.68 23.07 7.48
CA LYS A 108 -7.02 23.25 8.04
C LYS A 108 -7.18 24.71 8.46
N THR A 109 -7.79 25.50 7.59
CA THR A 109 -8.51 26.69 8.00
C THR A 109 -9.82 26.16 8.56
N GLU A 110 -10.10 26.47 9.82
CA GLU A 110 -11.41 26.23 10.42
C GLU A 110 -12.48 26.77 9.46
N PRO A 111 -13.56 26.02 9.16
CA PRO A 111 -14.62 26.54 8.31
C PRO A 111 -15.15 27.80 8.99
N GLN A 112 -14.99 28.97 8.37
CA GLN A 112 -15.77 30.12 8.78
C GLN A 112 -17.22 29.78 8.50
N VAL A 113 -17.93 29.33 9.53
CA VAL A 113 -19.39 29.33 9.53
C VAL A 113 -19.78 30.79 9.30
N PRO A 114 -20.41 31.15 8.16
CA PRO A 114 -20.91 32.50 7.98
C PRO A 114 -21.83 32.79 9.16
N PRO A 115 -21.74 33.94 9.85
CA PRO A 115 -22.66 34.25 10.93
C PRO A 115 -24.07 34.17 10.37
N THR A 116 -24.80 33.14 10.80
CA THR A 116 -26.20 32.94 10.45
C THR A 116 -26.91 34.21 10.88
N GLY A 117 -27.32 35.01 9.89
CA GLY A 117 -27.99 36.27 10.14
C GLY A 117 -29.23 36.04 11.00
N GLN A 118 -29.22 36.64 12.19
CA GLN A 118 -30.42 37.20 12.80
C GLN A 118 -31.00 38.22 11.82
N PRO A 119 -32.32 38.27 11.63
CA PRO A 119 -33.29 38.56 12.71
C PRO A 119 -34.30 37.45 12.98
#